data_AF-A0AAV5CGM0-F1
#
_entry.id   AF-A0AAV5CGM0-F1
#
_cell.length_a   1.000
_cell.length_b   1.000
_cell.length_c   1.000
_cell.angle_alpha   90.00
_cell.angle_beta   90.00
_cell.angle_gamma   90.00
#
_symmetry.space_group_name_H-M   'P 1'
#
loop_
_entity.id
_entity.type
_entity.pdbx_description
1 polymer ?
#
loop_
_entity_poly.entity_id
_entity_poly.type
_entity_poly.pdbx_seq_one_letter_code
_entity_poly.pdbx_strand_id
1 'polypeptide(L)'
;MDISTIANDIDELASVVCEVVDGIGVRNIVQIIINDSSSYMQAVEHAVLKKYDHSFLFTLCADYCINLILENIAALDHVNEVLMKARRITRFIYSHALPMQLKEHYIPGVPWWLKHGGGTGELQSFACRILSQTCFGASRYNIDKSLSERLHTEARSYPDQEKFRKEEYIYYNLRLRNSVPRLHGPSEGKHGKLGPKLGDWISAENTTVGQHF
;
A
#
# COMPACT_ATOMS: atom_id res chain seq x y z
N MET A 1 8.31 12.77 4.68
CA MET A 1 8.94 12.93 6.00
C MET A 1 8.01 12.34 7.04
N ASP A 2 8.48 11.46 7.91
CA ASP A 2 7.70 10.98 9.05
C ASP A 2 7.98 11.91 10.24
N ILE A 3 6.95 12.58 10.73
CA ILE A 3 7.01 13.62 11.78
C ILE A 3 6.33 13.16 13.07
N SER A 4 5.99 11.87 13.18
CA SER A 4 5.29 11.29 14.33
C SER A 4 6.02 11.48 15.67
N THR A 5 7.32 11.79 15.64
CA THR A 5 8.14 12.05 16.83
C THR A 5 8.15 13.52 17.29
N ILE A 6 7.71 14.47 16.47
CA ILE A 6 7.74 15.94 16.76
C ILE A 6 6.40 16.37 17.39
N ALA A 7 5.87 15.55 18.30
CA ALA A 7 4.51 15.73 18.79
C ALA A 7 4.38 17.00 19.66
N ASN A 8 3.59 17.96 19.16
CA ASN A 8 3.05 19.14 19.84
C ASN A 8 3.92 20.41 19.94
N ASP A 9 5.05 20.51 19.23
CA ASP A 9 5.76 21.79 19.09
C ASP A 9 5.56 22.36 17.68
N ILE A 10 4.84 23.48 17.60
CA ILE A 10 4.49 24.13 16.32
C ILE A 10 5.75 24.71 15.68
N ASP A 11 6.65 25.28 16.47
CA ASP A 11 7.84 25.95 15.99
C ASP A 11 8.87 24.93 15.49
N GLU A 12 9.02 23.80 16.20
CA GLU A 12 9.89 22.71 15.77
C GLU A 12 9.43 22.10 14.45
N LEU A 13 8.13 21.80 14.32
CA LEU A 13 7.60 21.24 13.07
C LEU A 13 7.62 22.25 11.92
N ALA A 14 7.31 23.53 12.18
CA ALA A 14 7.43 24.57 11.17
C ALA A 14 8.88 24.74 10.72
N SER A 15 9.85 24.69 11.62
CA SER A 15 11.29 24.75 11.30
C SER A 15 11.69 23.61 10.37
N VAL A 16 11.26 22.38 10.72
CA VAL A 16 11.51 21.19 9.90
C VAL A 16 10.92 21.32 8.49
N VAL A 17 9.68 21.79 8.36
CA VAL A 17 9.07 22.01 7.05
C VAL A 17 9.83 23.09 6.28
N CYS A 18 10.25 24.15 6.96
CA CYS A 18 11.05 25.22 6.37
C CYS A 18 12.40 24.74 5.84
N GLU A 19 13.12 23.89 6.58
CA GLU A 19 14.40 23.32 6.13
C GLU A 19 14.24 22.53 4.83
N VAL A 20 13.14 21.77 4.70
CA VAL A 20 12.81 21.06 3.46
C VAL A 20 12.49 22.02 2.33
N VAL A 21 11.71 23.07 2.60
CA VAL A 21 11.37 24.12 1.61
C VAL A 21 12.63 24.86 1.13
N ASP A 22 13.52 25.22 2.04
CA ASP A 22 14.79 25.91 1.75
C ASP A 22 15.72 25.00 0.94
N GLY A 23 15.78 23.70 1.26
CA GLY A 23 16.59 22.71 0.53
C GLY A 23 16.13 22.43 -0.90
N ILE A 24 14.82 22.47 -1.16
CA ILE A 24 14.25 22.29 -2.51
C ILE A 24 14.24 23.62 -3.29
N GLY A 25 14.10 24.72 -2.57
CA GLY A 25 13.90 26.07 -3.11
C GLY A 25 12.42 26.36 -3.35
N VAL A 26 11.93 27.44 -2.73
CA VAL A 26 10.53 27.89 -2.73
C VAL A 26 9.88 27.91 -4.11
N ARG A 27 10.62 28.37 -5.14
CA ARG A 27 10.09 28.50 -6.51
C ARG A 27 9.82 27.15 -7.20
N ASN A 28 10.37 26.07 -6.67
CA ASN A 28 10.21 24.72 -7.19
C ASN A 28 9.06 23.97 -6.51
N ILE A 29 8.38 24.60 -5.55
CA ILE A 29 7.28 24.00 -4.79
C ILE A 29 5.99 24.67 -5.22
N VAL A 30 5.04 23.88 -5.70
CA VAL A 30 3.67 24.34 -6.03
C VAL A 30 2.72 24.06 -4.87
N GLN A 31 2.90 22.92 -4.19
CA GLN A 31 1.93 22.41 -3.24
C GLN A 31 2.60 21.47 -2.22
N ILE A 32 2.17 21.61 -0.96
CA ILE A 32 2.46 20.69 0.14
C ILE A 32 1.16 19.96 0.50
N ILE A 33 1.23 18.63 0.53
CA ILE A 33 0.10 17.76 0.84
C ILE A 33 0.23 17.27 2.29
N ILE A 34 -0.79 17.52 3.12
CA ILE A 34 -0.86 17.16 4.54
C ILE A 34 -1.99 16.16 4.79
N ASN A 35 -1.89 15.38 5.87
CA ASN A 35 -2.89 14.36 6.23
C ASN A 35 -3.58 14.61 7.58
N ASP A 36 -3.41 15.81 8.13
CA ASP A 36 -3.97 16.21 9.41
C ASP A 36 -4.52 17.64 9.31
N SER A 37 -5.78 17.81 9.69
CA SER A 37 -6.49 19.10 9.68
C SER A 37 -6.61 19.71 11.08
N SER A 38 -5.87 19.20 12.06
CA SER A 38 -5.86 19.69 13.44
C SER A 38 -5.50 21.18 13.51
N SER A 39 -5.93 21.84 14.59
CA SER A 39 -5.55 23.23 14.87
C SER A 39 -4.03 23.41 14.97
N TYR A 40 -3.32 22.36 15.38
CA TYR A 40 -1.86 22.30 15.40
C TYR A 40 -1.27 22.40 13.99
N MET A 41 -1.72 21.57 13.05
CA MET A 41 -1.23 21.62 11.65
C MET A 41 -1.64 22.91 10.92
N GLN A 42 -2.81 23.47 11.23
CA GLN A 42 -3.22 24.77 10.71
C GLN A 42 -2.28 25.91 11.16
N ALA A 43 -1.79 25.85 12.40
CA ALA A 43 -0.81 26.83 12.90
C ALA A 43 0.55 26.70 12.20
N VAL A 44 1.02 25.47 11.96
CA VAL A 44 2.25 25.18 11.19
C VAL A 44 2.12 25.67 9.75
N GLU A 45 1.02 25.33 9.08
CA GLU A 45 0.69 25.82 7.73
C GLU A 45 0.78 27.34 7.67
N HIS A 46 0.11 28.03 8.61
CA HIS A 46 0.11 29.49 8.67
C HIS A 46 1.52 30.07 8.88
N ALA A 47 2.32 29.48 9.78
CA ALA A 47 3.69 29.93 10.03
C ALA A 47 4.59 29.77 8.80
N VAL A 48 4.51 28.62 8.11
CA VAL A 48 5.29 28.32 6.91
C VAL A 48 4.88 29.23 5.75
N LEU A 49 3.57 29.35 5.48
CA LEU A 49 3.07 30.21 4.41
C LEU A 49 3.44 31.68 4.62
N LYS A 50 3.38 32.16 5.86
CA LYS A 50 3.80 33.52 6.21
C LYS A 50 5.30 33.74 5.96
N LYS A 51 6.16 32.76 6.27
CA LYS A 51 7.61 32.86 6.03
C LYS A 51 7.95 32.99 4.54
N TYR A 52 7.19 32.30 3.69
CA TYR A 52 7.44 32.23 2.24
C TYR A 52 6.48 33.08 1.40
N ASP A 53 5.85 34.08 2.02
CA ASP A 53 4.92 35.03 1.36
C ASP A 53 3.88 34.34 0.47
N HIS A 54 3.30 33.25 0.97
CA HIS A 54 2.27 32.45 0.29
C HIS A 54 2.67 31.94 -1.12
N SER A 55 3.96 31.64 -1.34
CA SER A 55 4.47 31.20 -2.65
C SER A 55 3.96 29.83 -3.13
N PHE A 56 3.32 29.04 -2.27
CA PHE A 56 2.78 27.71 -2.57
C PHE A 56 1.53 27.42 -1.74
N LEU A 57 0.85 26.30 -2.03
CA LEU A 57 -0.41 25.91 -1.37
C LEU A 57 -0.22 24.76 -0.38
N PHE A 58 -1.04 24.73 0.67
CA PHE A 58 -1.27 23.55 1.51
C PHE A 58 -2.62 22.93 1.18
N THR A 59 -2.68 21.60 1.13
CA THR A 59 -3.93 20.87 0.87
C THR A 59 -3.96 19.55 1.62
N LEU A 60 -5.15 19.08 1.99
CA LEU A 60 -5.34 17.75 2.54
C LEU A 60 -5.17 16.66 1.47
N CYS A 61 -4.59 15.53 1.87
CA CYS A 61 -4.45 14.36 1.03
C CYS A 61 -5.80 13.72 0.69
N ALA A 62 -5.84 13.01 -0.44
CA ALA A 62 -7.05 12.37 -0.91
C ALA A 62 -7.55 11.28 0.06
N ASP A 63 -6.64 10.55 0.71
CA ASP A 63 -7.00 9.53 1.68
C ASP A 63 -7.67 10.12 2.93
N TYR A 64 -7.21 11.26 3.43
CA TYR A 64 -7.87 11.96 4.52
C TYR A 64 -9.29 12.39 4.13
N CYS A 65 -9.45 13.01 2.95
CA CYS A 65 -10.76 13.43 2.45
C CYS A 65 -11.72 12.24 2.26
N ILE A 66 -11.24 11.13 1.71
CA ILE A 66 -12.05 9.91 1.53
C ILE A 66 -12.47 9.34 2.88
N ASN A 67 -11.55 9.25 3.85
CA ASN A 67 -11.87 8.76 5.19
C ASN A 67 -12.95 9.64 5.84
N LEU A 68 -12.83 10.96 5.76
CA LEU A 68 -13.83 11.88 6.30
C LEU A 68 -15.21 11.72 5.65
N ILE A 69 -15.26 11.54 4.32
CA ILE A 69 -16.51 11.26 3.61
C ILE A 69 -17.13 9.94 4.11
N LEU A 70 -16.31 8.89 4.24
CA LEU A 70 -16.77 7.59 4.72
C LEU A 70 -17.24 7.63 6.17
N GLU A 71 -16.58 8.39 7.04
CA GLU A 71 -17.00 8.60 8.42
C GLU A 71 -18.35 9.31 8.49
N ASN A 72 -18.53 10.37 7.70
CA ASN A 72 -19.80 11.09 7.60
C ASN A 72 -20.93 10.17 7.09
N ILE A 73 -20.67 9.35 6.08
CA ILE A 73 -21.64 8.34 5.60
C ILE A 73 -21.95 7.33 6.70
N ALA A 74 -20.92 6.83 7.41
CA ALA A 74 -21.08 5.87 8.48
C ALA A 74 -21.83 6.44 9.69
N ALA A 75 -21.83 7.76 9.89
CA ALA A 75 -22.56 8.45 10.95
C ALA A 75 -24.06 8.61 10.68
N LEU A 76 -24.53 8.44 9.44
CA LEU A 76 -25.96 8.47 9.12
C LEU A 76 -26.68 7.31 9.85
N ASP A 77 -27.74 7.60 10.59
CA ASP A 77 -28.39 6.63 11.50
C ASP A 77 -28.69 5.27 10.86
N HIS A 78 -29.31 5.29 9.67
CA HIS A 78 -29.67 4.08 8.94
C HIS A 78 -28.44 3.29 8.45
N VAL A 79 -27.36 3.99 8.07
CA VAL A 79 -26.08 3.35 7.68
C VAL A 79 -25.38 2.79 8.90
N ASN A 80 -25.32 3.56 10.00
CA ASN A 80 -24.69 3.17 11.25
C ASN A 80 -25.32 1.90 11.82
N GLU A 81 -26.65 1.79 11.80
CA GLU A 81 -27.36 0.59 12.28
C GLU A 81 -26.95 -0.66 11.48
N VAL A 82 -26.93 -0.54 10.14
CA VAL A 82 -26.49 -1.62 9.25
C VAL A 82 -25.01 -1.96 9.50
N LEU A 83 -24.15 -0.95 9.65
CA LEU A 83 -22.73 -1.10 9.90
C LEU A 83 -22.47 -1.82 11.24
N MET A 84 -23.21 -1.46 12.29
CA MET A 84 -23.09 -2.09 13.62
C MET A 84 -23.53 -3.56 13.61
N LYS A 85 -24.61 -3.89 12.89
CA LYS A 85 -25.02 -5.28 12.67
C LYS A 85 -23.97 -6.06 11.88
N ALA A 86 -23.47 -5.49 10.77
CA ALA A 86 -22.42 -6.08 9.96
C ALA A 86 -21.13 -6.31 10.77
N ARG A 87 -20.70 -5.34 11.58
CA ARG A 87 -19.54 -5.47 12.47
C ARG A 87 -19.70 -6.61 13.48
N ARG A 88 -20.89 -6.79 14.06
CA ARG A 88 -21.18 -7.92 14.97
C ARG A 88 -21.04 -9.27 14.26
N ILE A 89 -21.62 -9.39 13.07
CA ILE A 89 -21.55 -10.62 12.25
C ILE A 89 -20.11 -10.91 11.85
N THR A 90 -19.40 -9.91 11.30
CA THR A 90 -17.99 -10.05 10.89
C THR A 90 -17.12 -10.44 12.08
N ARG A 91 -17.25 -9.78 13.23
CA ARG A 91 -16.51 -10.16 14.44
C ARG A 91 -16.80 -11.60 14.84
N PHE A 92 -18.06 -12.02 14.86
CA PHE A 92 -18.43 -13.40 15.16
C PHE A 92 -17.75 -14.40 14.19
N ILE A 93 -17.81 -14.15 12.88
CA ILE A 93 -17.22 -15.02 11.87
C ILE A 93 -15.70 -15.16 12.06
N TYR A 94 -15.01 -14.03 12.23
CA TYR A 94 -13.55 -14.02 12.32
C TYR A 94 -13.01 -14.44 13.70
N SER A 95 -13.82 -14.39 14.75
CA SER A 95 -13.41 -14.82 16.10
C SER A 95 -13.63 -16.31 16.38
N HIS A 96 -14.29 -17.06 15.49
CA HIS A 96 -14.63 -18.47 15.72
C HIS A 96 -14.21 -19.36 14.54
N ALA A 97 -13.49 -20.45 14.82
CA ALA A 97 -12.92 -21.33 13.80
C ALA A 97 -13.97 -21.96 12.87
N LEU A 98 -15.09 -22.43 13.43
CA LEU A 98 -16.15 -23.08 12.64
C LEU A 98 -16.87 -22.12 11.69
N PRO A 99 -17.41 -20.96 12.14
CA PRO A 99 -17.93 -19.93 11.23
C PRO A 99 -16.93 -19.47 10.17
N MET A 100 -15.65 -19.35 10.50
CA MET A 100 -14.61 -18.97 9.53
C MET A 100 -14.42 -20.04 8.45
N GLN A 101 -14.31 -21.31 8.85
CA GLN A 101 -14.21 -22.45 7.92
C GLN A 101 -15.45 -22.55 7.03
N LEU A 102 -16.64 -22.36 7.59
CA LEU A 102 -17.89 -22.34 6.84
C LEU A 102 -17.95 -21.16 5.87
N LYS A 103 -17.51 -19.96 6.27
CA LYS A 103 -17.44 -18.80 5.38
C LYS A 103 -16.49 -19.05 4.21
N GLU A 104 -15.31 -19.64 4.47
CA GLU A 104 -14.36 -20.00 3.41
C GLU A 104 -14.92 -21.07 2.46
N HIS A 105 -15.75 -21.99 2.96
CA HIS A 105 -16.32 -23.07 2.15
C HIS A 105 -17.58 -22.67 1.36
N TYR A 106 -18.48 -21.89 1.97
CA TYR A 106 -19.81 -21.59 1.42
C TYR A 106 -19.97 -20.17 0.86
N ILE A 107 -19.13 -19.22 1.27
CA ILE A 107 -19.19 -17.82 0.82
C ILE A 107 -17.83 -17.43 0.22
N PRO A 108 -17.47 -17.99 -0.95
CA PRO A 108 -16.33 -17.49 -1.68
C PRO A 108 -16.66 -16.05 -2.10
N GLY A 109 -15.86 -15.10 -1.61
CA GLY A 109 -16.20 -13.66 -1.65
C GLY A 109 -16.56 -13.15 -3.04
N VAL A 110 -15.75 -13.48 -4.06
CA VAL A 110 -15.97 -13.02 -5.43
C VAL A 110 -17.19 -13.70 -6.09
N PRO A 111 -17.34 -15.05 -6.09
CA PRO A 111 -18.54 -15.68 -6.64
C PRO A 111 -19.86 -15.26 -5.97
N TRP A 112 -19.86 -14.97 -4.68
CA TRP A 112 -21.06 -14.47 -4.01
C TRP A 112 -21.50 -13.12 -4.58
N TRP A 113 -20.58 -12.17 -4.74
CA TRP A 113 -20.88 -10.86 -5.34
C TRP A 113 -21.28 -10.96 -6.80
N LEU A 114 -20.65 -11.84 -7.60
CA LEU A 114 -21.08 -12.11 -8.98
C LEU A 114 -22.52 -12.61 -9.06
N LYS A 115 -22.95 -13.42 -8.09
CA LYS A 115 -24.29 -14.01 -8.07
C LYS A 115 -25.37 -13.10 -7.47
N HIS A 116 -25.03 -12.31 -6.45
CA HIS A 116 -26.01 -11.59 -5.63
C HIS A 116 -25.87 -10.06 -5.66
N GLY A 117 -24.77 -9.51 -6.19
CA GLY A 117 -24.50 -8.08 -6.24
C GLY A 117 -25.14 -7.31 -7.41
N GLY A 118 -25.95 -7.95 -8.25
CA GLY A 118 -26.44 -7.38 -9.51
C GLY A 118 -27.38 -6.17 -9.39
N GLY A 119 -27.82 -5.81 -8.17
CA GLY A 119 -28.65 -4.62 -7.95
C GLY A 119 -27.93 -3.29 -8.23
N THR A 120 -26.60 -3.30 -8.32
CA THR A 120 -25.80 -2.13 -8.71
C THR A 120 -24.50 -2.62 -9.36
N GLY A 121 -24.39 -2.50 -10.69
CA GLY A 121 -23.26 -3.06 -11.45
C GLY A 121 -21.91 -2.45 -11.07
N GLU A 122 -21.91 -1.16 -10.72
CA GLU A 122 -20.72 -0.42 -10.28
C GLU A 122 -20.23 -0.93 -8.93
N LEU A 123 -21.14 -1.10 -7.96
CA LEU A 123 -20.82 -1.64 -6.64
C LEU A 123 -20.38 -3.09 -6.73
N GLN A 124 -21.02 -3.89 -7.58
CA GLN A 124 -20.63 -5.28 -7.84
C GLN A 124 -19.21 -5.36 -8.40
N SER A 125 -18.91 -4.57 -9.45
CA SER A 125 -17.57 -4.50 -10.04
C SER A 125 -16.53 -4.04 -9.01
N PHE A 126 -16.87 -3.02 -8.21
CA PHE A 126 -16.00 -2.50 -7.15
C PHE A 126 -15.72 -3.56 -6.07
N ALA A 127 -16.76 -4.20 -5.54
CA ALA A 127 -16.65 -5.24 -4.53
C ALA A 127 -15.89 -6.46 -5.05
N CYS A 128 -16.17 -6.92 -6.28
CA CYS A 128 -15.42 -7.99 -6.93
C CYS A 128 -13.95 -7.62 -7.12
N ARG A 129 -13.63 -6.40 -7.56
CA ARG A 129 -12.23 -5.93 -7.69
C ARG A 129 -11.51 -5.94 -6.36
N ILE A 130 -12.11 -5.39 -5.30
CA ILE A 130 -11.52 -5.38 -3.94
C ILE A 130 -11.34 -6.79 -3.41
N LEU A 131 -12.34 -7.66 -3.52
CA LEU A 131 -12.27 -9.02 -2.99
C LEU A 131 -11.38 -9.95 -3.82
N SER A 132 -11.12 -9.59 -5.08
CA SER A 132 -10.12 -10.24 -5.93
C SER A 132 -8.71 -9.75 -5.64
N GLN A 133 -8.55 -8.63 -4.91
CA GLN A 133 -7.24 -8.25 -4.37
C GLN A 133 -6.86 -9.25 -3.28
N THR A 134 -5.69 -9.86 -3.41
CA THR A 134 -5.17 -10.75 -2.38
C THR A 134 -4.69 -9.91 -1.19
N CYS A 135 -5.52 -9.79 -0.14
CA CYS A 135 -5.09 -9.19 1.15
C CYS A 135 -3.99 -10.02 1.85
N PHE A 136 -3.73 -11.22 1.34
CA PHE A 136 -2.65 -12.09 1.76
C PHE A 136 -1.55 -11.99 0.72
N GLY A 137 -0.52 -11.20 1.05
CA GLY A 137 0.56 -10.88 0.13
C GLY A 137 1.48 -12.07 -0.20
N ALA A 138 2.69 -11.72 -0.62
CA ALA A 138 3.76 -12.63 -1.02
C ALA A 138 3.92 -13.88 -0.13
N SER A 139 3.69 -13.76 1.18
CA SER A 139 3.80 -14.87 2.15
C SER A 139 2.87 -16.06 1.86
N ARG A 140 1.62 -15.84 1.43
CA ARG A 140 0.65 -16.94 1.14
C ARG A 140 1.07 -17.78 -0.06
N TYR A 141 1.80 -17.16 -0.99
CA TYR A 141 2.32 -17.76 -2.21
C TYR A 141 3.83 -18.04 -2.12
N ASN A 142 4.42 -17.90 -0.92
CA ASN A 142 5.85 -18.05 -0.66
C ASN A 142 6.72 -17.20 -1.61
N ILE A 143 6.22 -16.06 -2.07
CA ILE A 143 6.90 -15.13 -2.96
C ILE A 143 7.95 -14.37 -2.13
N ASP A 144 9.17 -14.31 -2.64
CA ASP A 144 10.28 -13.57 -2.03
C ASP A 144 10.26 -12.12 -2.54
N LYS A 145 10.06 -11.16 -1.64
CA LYS A 145 9.99 -9.73 -1.98
C LYS A 145 11.37 -9.07 -2.05
N SER A 146 12.43 -9.75 -1.60
CA SER A 146 13.79 -9.17 -1.56
C SER A 146 14.29 -8.73 -2.94
N LEU A 147 13.84 -9.40 -4.00
CA LEU A 147 14.13 -9.02 -5.38
C LEU A 147 13.49 -7.69 -5.79
N SER A 148 12.24 -7.46 -5.36
CA SER A 148 11.52 -6.21 -5.57
C SER A 148 12.11 -5.08 -4.73
N GLU A 149 12.47 -5.37 -3.47
CA GLU A 149 13.10 -4.41 -2.56
C GLU A 149 14.43 -3.90 -3.14
N ARG A 150 15.25 -4.80 -3.70
CA ARG A 150 16.51 -4.41 -4.39
C ARG A 150 16.30 -3.48 -5.59
N LEU A 151 15.15 -3.54 -6.25
CA LEU A 151 14.81 -2.65 -7.37
C LEU A 151 14.65 -1.19 -6.94
N HIS A 152 14.22 -0.98 -5.68
CA HIS A 152 13.97 0.33 -5.11
C HIS A 152 15.17 0.88 -4.32
N THR A 153 16.11 0.00 -3.93
CA THR A 153 17.30 0.40 -3.15
C THR A 153 18.57 0.55 -4.01
N GLU A 154 18.72 -0.21 -5.11
CA GLU A 154 19.90 -0.12 -5.98
C GLU A 154 19.64 0.88 -7.13
N ALA A 155 20.49 1.91 -7.24
CA ALA A 155 20.43 2.87 -8.35
C ALA A 155 20.86 2.19 -9.67
N ARG A 156 19.96 2.16 -10.67
CA ARG A 156 20.20 1.54 -11.99
C ARG A 156 19.87 2.53 -13.10
N SER A 157 20.41 2.27 -14.29
CA SER A 157 20.05 3.02 -15.50
C SER A 157 18.58 2.75 -15.87
N TYR A 158 17.90 3.73 -16.49
CA TYR A 158 16.48 3.61 -16.85
C TYR A 158 16.15 2.39 -17.75
N PRO A 159 16.94 2.06 -18.79
CA PRO A 159 16.72 0.86 -19.60
C PRO A 159 16.77 -0.44 -18.79
N ASP A 160 17.73 -0.54 -17.87
CA ASP A 160 17.91 -1.74 -17.03
C ASP A 160 16.77 -1.88 -16.04
N GLN A 161 16.26 -0.76 -15.52
CA GLN A 161 15.09 -0.76 -14.65
C GLN A 161 13.83 -1.23 -15.41
N GLU A 162 13.65 -0.83 -16.68
CA GLU A 162 12.51 -1.27 -17.47
C GLU A 162 12.59 -2.77 -17.83
N LYS A 163 13.77 -3.25 -18.23
CA LYS A 163 14.01 -4.68 -18.50
C LYS A 163 13.72 -5.52 -17.26
N PHE A 164 14.24 -5.12 -16.11
CA PHE A 164 14.04 -5.84 -14.85
C PHE A 164 12.58 -5.82 -14.39
N ARG A 165 11.83 -4.71 -14.57
CA ARG A 165 10.38 -4.66 -14.29
C ARG A 165 9.60 -5.70 -15.11
N LYS A 166 9.95 -5.87 -16.39
CA LYS A 166 9.31 -6.87 -17.27
C LYS A 166 9.61 -8.29 -16.80
N GLU A 167 10.85 -8.56 -16.41
CA GLU A 167 11.28 -9.85 -15.88
C GLU A 167 10.60 -10.18 -14.54
N GLU A 168 10.51 -9.21 -13.63
CA GLU A 168 9.80 -9.34 -12.35
C GLU A 168 8.32 -9.65 -12.56
N TYR A 169 7.66 -8.95 -13.50
CA TYR A 169 6.27 -9.22 -13.87
C TYR A 169 6.08 -10.64 -14.39
N ILE A 170 6.93 -11.11 -15.30
CA ILE A 170 6.86 -12.47 -15.85
C ILE A 170 7.06 -13.50 -14.73
N TYR A 171 8.07 -13.30 -13.89
CA TYR A 171 8.39 -14.19 -12.78
C TYR A 171 7.23 -14.34 -11.79
N TYR A 172 6.66 -13.24 -11.30
CA TYR A 172 5.55 -13.31 -10.34
C TYR A 172 4.29 -13.89 -10.97
N ASN A 173 3.96 -13.56 -12.21
CA ASN A 173 2.78 -14.12 -12.87
C ASN A 173 2.91 -15.63 -13.14
N LEU A 174 4.09 -16.10 -13.57
CA LEU A 174 4.36 -17.53 -13.72
C LEU A 174 4.26 -18.25 -12.36
N ARG A 175 4.75 -17.63 -11.29
CA ARG A 175 4.67 -18.20 -9.94
C ARG A 175 3.24 -18.23 -9.42
N LEU A 176 2.47 -17.17 -9.59
CA LEU A 176 1.04 -17.13 -9.21
C LEU A 176 0.23 -18.17 -9.98
N ARG A 177 0.52 -18.36 -11.27
CA ARG A 177 -0.14 -19.38 -12.11
C ARG A 177 0.17 -20.82 -11.65
N ASN A 178 1.37 -21.07 -11.14
CA ASN A 178 1.86 -22.41 -10.83
C ASN A 178 1.88 -22.73 -9.32
N SER A 179 1.55 -21.77 -8.45
CA SER A 179 1.61 -21.97 -7.00
C SER A 179 0.25 -22.35 -6.41
N VAL A 180 0.26 -23.32 -5.49
CA VAL A 180 -0.92 -23.67 -4.68
C VAL A 180 -0.92 -22.75 -3.44
N PRO A 181 -2.01 -22.02 -3.16
CA PRO A 181 -2.09 -21.14 -1.99
C PRO A 181 -1.87 -21.91 -0.69
N ARG A 182 -1.03 -21.41 0.22
CA ARG A 182 -0.94 -21.98 1.57
C ARG A 182 -2.21 -21.65 2.34
N LEU A 183 -2.98 -22.67 2.71
CA LEU A 183 -4.26 -22.50 3.38
C LEU A 183 -4.15 -22.48 4.92
N HIS A 184 -3.17 -23.16 5.58
CA HIS A 184 -3.05 -23.21 7.05
C HIS A 184 -1.59 -23.30 7.58
N GLY A 185 -1.31 -22.70 8.75
CA GLY A 185 -0.20 -23.03 9.69
C GLY A 185 1.05 -22.10 9.73
N PRO A 186 1.77 -22.00 10.88
CA PRO A 186 2.96 -21.18 11.02
C PRO A 186 4.16 -21.76 10.26
N SER A 187 5.16 -20.91 10.03
CA SER A 187 6.30 -21.09 9.12
C SER A 187 7.24 -22.22 9.55
N GLU A 188 6.98 -23.46 9.13
CA GLU A 188 8.02 -24.48 9.03
C GLU A 188 8.04 -25.19 7.67
N GLY A 189 9.27 -25.41 7.19
CA GLY A 189 9.60 -25.56 5.78
C GLY A 189 9.10 -26.84 5.11
N LYS A 190 8.51 -26.69 3.92
CA LYS A 190 8.48 -27.74 2.88
C LYS A 190 8.76 -27.24 1.45
N HIS A 191 8.79 -25.92 1.25
CA HIS A 191 9.33 -25.31 0.04
C HIS A 191 10.26 -24.17 0.47
N GLY A 192 11.57 -24.40 0.43
CA GLY A 192 12.56 -23.38 0.77
C GLY A 192 12.29 -22.07 0.04
N LYS A 193 12.63 -20.94 0.67
CA LYS A 193 12.67 -19.65 -0.03
C LYS A 193 13.61 -19.82 -1.23
N LEU A 194 13.08 -19.69 -2.44
CA LEU A 194 13.81 -19.89 -3.69
C LEU A 194 14.55 -18.63 -4.14
N GLY A 195 15.12 -17.89 -3.19
CA GLY A 195 16.11 -16.84 -3.46
C GLY A 195 17.38 -17.30 -4.20
N PRO A 196 17.83 -18.58 -4.18
CA PRO A 196 19.12 -18.92 -4.80
C PRO A 196 19.09 -19.07 -6.32
N LYS A 197 17.93 -19.27 -6.97
CA LYS A 197 17.88 -19.55 -8.42
C LYS A 197 17.83 -18.32 -9.33
N LEU A 198 17.89 -17.11 -8.77
CA LEU A 198 17.92 -15.85 -9.55
C LEU A 198 19.22 -15.06 -9.36
N GLY A 199 20.13 -15.46 -8.46
CA GLY A 199 21.46 -14.86 -8.36
C GLY A 199 22.28 -14.99 -9.65
N ASP A 200 22.03 -16.05 -10.41
CA ASP A 200 22.71 -16.35 -11.67
C ASP A 200 22.31 -15.40 -12.81
N TRP A 201 21.11 -14.81 -12.75
CA TRP A 201 20.61 -13.90 -13.80
C TRP A 201 21.17 -12.48 -13.66
N ILE A 202 21.63 -12.12 -12.46
CA ILE A 202 22.20 -10.80 -12.15
C ILE A 202 23.72 -10.77 -12.40
N SER A 203 24.37 -11.94 -12.53
CA SER A 203 25.84 -12.04 -12.68
C SER A 203 26.32 -12.10 -14.14
N ALA A 204 25.42 -12.11 -15.12
CA ALA A 204 25.76 -12.42 -16.51
C ALA A 204 26.31 -11.25 -17.36
N GLU A 205 26.72 -10.12 -16.77
CA GLU A 205 27.28 -8.98 -17.53
C GLU A 205 28.73 -8.59 -17.21
N ASN A 206 29.45 -9.32 -16.33
CA ASN A 206 30.86 -9.04 -16.08
C ASN A 206 31.81 -10.11 -16.64
N THR A 207 31.78 -10.36 -17.94
CA THR A 207 32.86 -11.12 -18.60
C THR A 207 33.26 -10.52 -19.94
N THR A 208 34.15 -9.53 -19.89
CA THR A 208 35.29 -9.23 -20.80
C THR A 208 35.89 -7.93 -20.27
N VAL A 209 37.17 -7.84 -19.90
CA VAL A 209 38.31 -7.68 -20.80
C VAL A 209 39.56 -8.25 -20.14
N GLY A 210 40.30 -9.08 -20.89
CA GLY A 210 41.58 -9.64 -20.48
C GLY A 210 42.71 -8.61 -20.42
N GLN A 211 43.70 -8.89 -19.58
CA GLN A 211 45.01 -8.27 -19.67
C GLN A 211 46.00 -9.35 -20.12
N HIS A 212 46.48 -9.20 -21.35
CA HIS A 212 47.68 -9.81 -21.88
C HIS A 212 48.85 -8.86 -21.60
N PHE A 213 49.91 -9.43 -20.99
CA PHE A 213 51.26 -8.91 -20.70
C PHE A 213 51.40 -7.78 -19.69
#